data_AF-A0A820E4H4-F1
#
_entry.id   AF-A0A820E4H4-F1
#
_cell.length_a   1.000
_cell.length_b   1.000
_cell.length_c   1.000
_cell.angle_alpha   90.00
_cell.angle_beta   90.00
_cell.angle_gamma   90.00
#
_symmetry.space_group_name_H-M   'P 1'
#
loop_
_entity.id
_entity.type
_entity.pdbx_description
1 polymer ?
#
loop_
_entity_poly.entity_id
_entity_poly.type
_entity_poly.pdbx_seq_one_letter_code
_entity_poly.pdbx_strand_id
1 'polypeptide(L)'
;DLFIYFESQWINGNIALALWNANESDYRTNNISEAYNHRFGTRLVKKHPNIWIFIRLIQDEHARLEHITIQLASGASNSKQSTNKTVFQRRFETFNIRFKNGEINAKQLLAGLTFLIGGQK
;
A
#
# COMPACT_ATOMS: atom_id res chain seq x y z
N ASP A 1 16.96 -3.13 -6.85
CA ASP A 1 17.81 -2.55 -5.80
C ASP A 1 17.43 -1.08 -5.62
N LEU A 2 17.23 -0.62 -4.38
CA LEU A 2 16.90 0.77 -4.08
C LEU A 2 18.06 1.72 -4.41
N PHE A 3 19.30 1.26 -4.27
CA PHE A 3 20.47 2.09 -4.54
C PHE A 3 20.59 2.42 -6.03
N ILE A 4 20.44 1.41 -6.90
CA ILE A 4 20.37 1.59 -8.37
C ILE A 4 19.19 2.49 -8.76
N TYR A 5 18.03 2.32 -8.10
CA TYR A 5 16.89 3.20 -8.33
C TYR A 5 17.20 4.64 -7.92
N PHE A 6 17.75 4.88 -6.72
CA PHE A 6 18.09 6.21 -6.23
C PHE A 6 19.11 6.92 -7.15
N GLU A 7 20.17 6.22 -7.53
CA GLU A 7 21.21 6.74 -8.42
C GLU A 7 20.63 7.08 -9.80
N SER A 8 19.84 6.17 -10.40
CA SER A 8 19.21 6.40 -11.70
C SER A 8 18.20 7.57 -11.69
N GLN A 9 17.45 7.75 -10.61
CA GLN A 9 16.38 8.74 -10.49
C GLN A 9 16.86 10.12 -10.08
N TRP A 10 17.61 10.18 -8.97
CA TRP A 10 17.87 11.44 -8.27
C TRP A 10 19.25 12.01 -8.59
N ILE A 11 20.21 11.16 -8.96
CA ILE A 11 21.56 11.59 -9.32
C ILE A 11 21.69 11.75 -10.83
N ASN A 12 21.28 10.73 -11.59
CA ASN A 12 21.45 10.69 -13.03
C ASN A 12 20.25 11.26 -13.80
N GLY A 13 19.09 11.45 -13.15
CA GLY A 13 17.91 12.06 -13.76
C GLY A 13 17.35 11.30 -14.97
N ASN A 14 17.59 10.00 -15.08
CA ASN A 14 17.37 9.22 -16.31
C ASN A 14 15.92 8.80 -16.56
N ILE A 15 14.97 9.27 -15.76
CA ILE A 15 13.55 8.99 -15.99
C ILE A 15 12.84 10.25 -16.44
N ALA A 16 12.14 10.11 -17.58
CA ALA A 16 11.24 11.13 -18.09
C ALA A 16 10.28 11.58 -16.99
N LEU A 17 10.19 12.90 -16.77
CA LEU A 17 9.38 13.52 -15.72
C LEU A 17 7.91 13.02 -15.72
N ALA A 18 7.41 12.62 -16.89
CA ALA A 18 6.08 12.03 -17.07
C ALA A 18 5.85 10.73 -16.27
N LEU A 19 6.91 9.99 -15.92
CA LEU A 19 6.84 8.76 -15.13
C LEU A 19 6.97 9.01 -13.62
N TRP A 20 7.29 10.24 -13.20
CA TRP A 20 7.37 10.60 -11.79
C TRP A 20 6.00 10.76 -11.15
N ASN A 21 4.99 11.09 -11.95
CA ASN A 21 3.62 11.27 -11.52
C ASN A 21 2.66 10.77 -12.61
N ALA A 22 2.30 9.49 -12.54
CA ALA A 22 1.33 8.87 -13.44
C ALA A 22 -0.14 9.14 -13.04
N ASN A 23 -0.38 10.14 -12.17
CA ASN A 23 -1.69 10.45 -11.60
C ASN A 23 -2.76 10.84 -12.64
N GLU A 24 -2.36 11.25 -13.85
CA GLU A 24 -3.27 11.55 -14.98
C GLU A 24 -3.35 10.42 -16.02
N SER A 25 -2.60 9.33 -15.84
CA SER A 25 -2.66 8.18 -16.74
C SER A 25 -3.73 7.19 -16.27
N ASP A 26 -4.57 6.73 -17.20
CA ASP A 26 -5.69 5.80 -16.93
C ASP A 26 -5.20 4.37 -16.57
N TYR A 27 -3.89 4.13 -16.65
CA TYR A 27 -3.26 2.88 -16.28
C TYR A 27 -2.76 2.94 -14.84
N ARG A 28 -3.34 2.08 -14.00
CA ARG A 28 -2.91 1.89 -12.61
C ARG A 28 -1.53 1.22 -12.61
N THR A 29 -0.47 2.02 -12.57
CA THR A 29 0.89 1.49 -12.52
C THR A 29 1.19 1.09 -11.07
N ASN A 30 1.31 -0.20 -10.77
CA ASN A 30 1.86 -0.66 -9.49
C ASN A 30 3.39 -0.44 -9.47
N ASN A 31 3.83 0.79 -9.70
CA ASN A 31 5.24 1.11 -9.75
C ASN A 31 5.78 1.33 -8.34
N ILE A 32 6.86 0.64 -8.00
CA ILE A 32 7.58 0.77 -6.74
C ILE A 32 8.04 2.23 -6.54
N SER A 33 8.35 2.94 -7.64
CA SER A 33 8.71 4.36 -7.63
C SER A 33 7.59 5.25 -7.13
N GLU A 34 6.38 5.06 -7.63
CA GLU A 34 5.19 5.85 -7.28
C GLU A 34 4.80 5.60 -5.82
N ALA A 35 4.80 4.33 -5.39
CA ALA A 35 4.55 3.96 -4.01
C ALA A 35 5.62 4.53 -3.04
N TYR A 36 6.88 4.60 -3.48
CA TYR A 36 7.94 5.25 -2.74
C TYR A 36 7.71 6.76 -2.65
N ASN A 37 7.52 7.44 -3.79
CA ASN A 37 7.34 8.88 -3.87
C ASN A 37 6.10 9.36 -3.10
N HIS A 38 4.97 8.66 -3.23
CA HIS A 38 3.76 8.98 -2.49
C HIS A 38 3.96 8.88 -0.97
N ARG A 39 4.57 7.79 -0.50
CA ARG A 39 4.87 7.59 0.93
C ARG A 39 5.87 8.62 1.45
N PHE A 40 6.93 8.87 0.70
CA PHE A 40 7.95 9.85 1.04
C PHE A 40 7.34 11.26 1.09
N GLY A 41 6.49 11.61 0.11
CA GLY A 41 5.72 12.86 0.10
C GLY A 41 4.77 13.01 1.29
N THR A 42 4.13 11.92 1.74
CA THR A 42 3.28 11.95 2.93
C THR A 42 4.08 12.20 4.21
N ARG A 43 5.33 11.72 4.27
CA ARG A 43 6.26 11.95 5.39
C ARG A 43 6.93 13.32 5.34
N LEU A 44 7.08 13.90 4.16
CA LEU A 44 7.39 15.32 3.98
C LEU A 44 6.19 16.19 4.39
N VAL A 45 5.87 16.19 5.69
CA VAL A 45 4.75 16.94 6.27
C VAL A 45 4.86 18.45 6.03
N LYS A 46 6.10 18.97 5.89
CA LYS A 46 6.35 20.38 5.56
C LYS A 46 6.48 20.56 4.05
N LYS A 47 5.76 21.55 3.52
CA LYS A 47 5.83 21.97 2.11
C LYS A 47 7.24 22.43 1.69
N HIS A 48 8.04 22.92 2.65
CA HIS A 48 9.42 23.37 2.45
C HIS A 48 10.30 22.93 3.65
N PRO A 49 10.76 21.67 3.71
CA PRO A 49 11.72 21.27 4.73
C PRO A 49 13.07 21.95 4.45
N ASN A 50 13.78 22.34 5.51
CA ASN A 50 15.18 22.73 5.35
C ASN A 50 16.02 21.50 4.96
N ILE A 51 17.22 21.74 4.43
CA ILE A 51 18.09 20.67 3.94
C ILE A 51 18.40 19.59 4.98
N TRP A 52 18.51 19.96 6.26
CA TRP A 52 18.79 19.03 7.35
C TRP A 52 17.60 18.12 7.67
N ILE A 53 16.39 18.68 7.64
CA ILE A 53 15.14 17.91 7.79
C ILE A 53 15.00 16.94 6.62
N PHE A 54 15.31 17.38 5.41
CA PHE A 54 15.27 16.54 4.22
C PHE A 54 16.27 15.37 4.29
N ILE A 55 17.53 15.64 4.68
CA ILE A 55 18.55 14.60 4.86
C ILE A 55 18.12 13.58 5.91
N ARG A 56 17.60 14.02 7.07
CA ARG A 56 17.10 13.12 8.10
C ARG A 56 15.96 12.24 7.60
N LEU A 57 15.02 12.80 6.85
CA LEU A 57 13.91 12.03 6.29
C LEU A 57 14.39 10.95 5.31
N ILE A 58 15.43 11.23 4.52
CA ILE A 58 16.05 10.23 3.64
C ILE A 58 16.70 9.12 4.48
N GLN A 59 17.45 9.47 5.53
CA GLN A 59 18.08 8.50 6.43
C GLN A 59 17.05 7.60 7.12
N ASP A 60 15.96 8.18 7.64
CA ASP A 60 14.87 7.43 8.28
C ASP A 60 14.17 6.48 7.30
N GLU A 61 13.96 6.91 6.05
CA GLU A 61 13.35 6.07 5.02
C GLU A 61 14.28 4.92 4.61
N HIS A 62 15.59 5.16 4.57
CA HIS A 62 16.60 4.13 4.31
C HIS A 62 16.62 3.09 5.44
N ALA A 63 16.75 3.52 6.71
CA ALA A 63 16.75 2.63 7.86
C ALA A 63 15.48 1.77 7.92
N ARG A 64 14.32 2.33 7.58
CA ARG A 64 13.06 1.57 7.48
C ARG A 64 13.12 0.46 6.43
N LEU A 65 13.71 0.72 5.27
CA LEU A 65 13.83 -0.27 4.20
C LEU A 65 14.81 -1.38 4.57
N GLU A 66 15.90 -1.06 5.26
CA GLU A 66 16.81 -2.05 5.84
C GLU A 66 16.08 -2.94 6.85
N HIS A 67 15.32 -2.35 7.78
CA HIS A 67 14.51 -3.11 8.73
C HIS A 67 13.50 -4.04 8.04
N ILE A 68 12.83 -3.59 6.98
CA ILE A 68 11.92 -4.44 6.19
C ILE A 68 12.69 -5.59 5.53
N THR A 69 13.87 -5.32 4.98
CA THR A 69 14.72 -6.33 4.34
C THR A 69 15.16 -7.40 5.35
N ILE A 70 15.63 -6.98 6.52
CA ILE A 70 16.01 -7.88 7.62
C ILE A 70 14.81 -8.70 8.09
N GLN A 71 13.64 -8.09 8.22
CA GLN A 71 12.42 -8.75 8.63
C GLN A 71 11.97 -9.82 7.61
N LEU A 72 12.04 -9.51 6.31
CA LEU A 72 11.75 -10.46 5.24
C LEU A 72 12.78 -11.61 5.20
N ALA A 73 14.06 -11.30 5.35
CA ALA A 73 15.13 -12.29 5.43
C ALA A 73 15.00 -13.22 6.65
N SER A 74 14.43 -12.70 7.73
CA SER A 74 14.13 -13.46 8.96
C SER A 74 12.83 -14.27 8.88
N GLY A 75 12.17 -14.31 7.71
CA GLY A 75 10.94 -15.06 7.48
C GLY A 75 9.68 -14.43 8.08
N ALA A 76 9.76 -13.21 8.63
CA ALA A 76 8.60 -12.51 9.14
C ALA A 76 7.76 -11.97 7.98
N SER A 77 6.51 -12.46 7.86
CA SER A 77 5.59 -11.97 6.84
C SER A 77 5.17 -10.54 7.15
N ASN A 78 5.58 -9.59 6.32
CA ASN A 78 5.08 -8.22 6.37
C ASN A 78 3.67 -8.14 5.78
N SER A 79 2.72 -8.67 6.54
CA SER A 79 1.31 -8.62 6.22
C SER A 79 0.58 -7.86 7.33
N LYS A 80 0.77 -6.53 7.39
CA LYS A 80 -0.30 -5.69 7.92
C LYS A 80 -1.44 -5.78 6.92
N GLN A 81 -2.32 -6.75 7.10
CA GLN A 81 -3.57 -6.82 6.34
C GLN A 81 -4.29 -5.50 6.55
N SER A 82 -4.62 -4.83 5.45
CA SER A 82 -5.47 -3.63 5.48
C SER A 82 -6.68 -3.90 6.36
N THR A 83 -6.99 -2.99 7.29
CA THR A 83 -8.16 -3.10 8.18
C THR A 83 -9.46 -3.31 7.39
N ASN A 84 -9.54 -2.78 6.17
CA ASN A 84 -10.69 -3.00 5.29
C ASN A 84 -10.75 -4.44 4.76
N LYS A 85 -9.60 -5.03 4.45
CA LYS A 85 -9.51 -6.44 4.05
C LYS A 85 -9.95 -7.34 5.21
N THR A 86 -9.56 -7.03 6.45
CA THR A 86 -9.98 -7.82 7.63
C THR A 86 -11.45 -7.66 7.98
N VAL A 87 -12.07 -6.48 7.82
CA VAL A 87 -13.51 -6.28 8.04
C VAL A 87 -14.34 -7.04 7.01
N PHE A 88 -13.97 -6.98 5.72
CA PHE A 88 -14.62 -7.77 4.68
C PHE A 88 -14.50 -9.27 4.96
N GLN A 89 -13.28 -9.76 5.25
CA GLN A 89 -13.02 -11.17 5.57
C GLN A 89 -13.90 -11.65 6.74
N ARG A 90 -13.94 -10.87 7.83
CA ARG A 90 -14.71 -11.21 9.03
C ARG A 90 -16.21 -11.28 8.75
N ARG A 91 -16.75 -10.32 7.99
CA ARG A 91 -18.18 -10.30 7.62
C ARG A 91 -18.53 -11.44 6.66
N PHE A 92 -17.65 -11.76 5.72
CA PHE A 92 -17.80 -12.91 4.83
C PHE A 92 -17.83 -14.23 5.60
N GLU A 93 -16.87 -14.44 6.52
CA GLU A 93 -16.81 -15.63 7.38
C GLU A 93 -18.07 -15.78 8.23
N THR A 94 -18.58 -14.66 8.78
CA THR A 94 -19.82 -14.65 9.57
C THR A 94 -21.00 -15.15 8.74
N PHE A 95 -21.20 -14.64 7.52
CA PHE A 95 -22.28 -15.13 6.65
C PHE A 95 -22.10 -16.59 6.24
N ASN A 96 -20.88 -17.02 5.97
CA ASN A 96 -20.58 -18.39 5.58
C ASN A 96 -20.87 -19.39 6.72
N ILE A 97 -20.52 -19.04 7.96
CA ILE A 97 -20.83 -19.86 9.14
C ILE A 97 -22.34 -19.97 9.34
N ARG A 98 -23.07 -18.85 9.28
CA ARG A 98 -24.52 -18.84 9.45
C ARG A 98 -25.25 -19.64 8.38
N PHE A 99 -24.73 -19.62 7.14
CA PHE A 99 -25.27 -20.44 6.06
C PHE A 99 -25.03 -21.93 6.30
N LYS A 100 -23.81 -22.32 6.71
CA LYS A 100 -23.48 -23.70 7.05
C LYS A 100 -24.30 -24.24 8.24
N ASN A 101 -24.61 -23.38 9.20
CA ASN A 101 -25.47 -23.71 10.33
C ASN A 101 -26.97 -23.75 9.98
N GLY A 102 -27.36 -23.41 8.75
CA GLY A 102 -28.76 -23.34 8.33
C GLY A 102 -29.54 -22.15 8.89
N GLU A 103 -28.86 -21.18 9.53
CA GLU A 103 -29.49 -19.99 10.12
C GLU A 103 -29.92 -18.96 9.07
N ILE A 104 -29.28 -18.99 7.90
CA ILE A 104 -29.63 -18.14 6.76
C ILE A 104 -29.78 -18.99 5.50
N ASN A 105 -30.70 -18.59 4.63
CA ASN A 105 -30.89 -19.23 3.33
C ASN A 105 -29.97 -18.63 2.26
N ALA A 106 -29.86 -19.31 1.11
CA ALA A 106 -28.99 -18.89 0.01
C ALA A 106 -29.32 -17.47 -0.50
N LYS A 107 -30.59 -17.05 -0.43
CA LYS A 107 -31.04 -15.72 -0.85
C LYS A 107 -30.53 -14.62 0.11
N GLN A 108 -30.56 -14.89 1.41
CA GLN A 108 -30.04 -14.01 2.45
C GLN A 108 -28.52 -13.91 2.41
N LEU A 109 -27.82 -15.02 2.13
CA LEU A 109 -26.38 -15.02 1.88
C LEU A 109 -26.03 -14.10 0.70
N LEU A 110 -26.71 -14.27 -0.44
CA LEU A 110 -26.46 -13.48 -1.64
C LEU A 110 -26.72 -11.99 -1.42
N ALA A 111 -27.80 -11.65 -0.69
CA ALA A 111 -28.11 -10.26 -0.32
C ALA A 111 -27.06 -9.64 0.62
N GLY A 112 -26.53 -10.42 1.57
CA GLY A 112 -25.45 -9.96 2.45
C GLY A 112 -24.14 -9.71 1.69
N LEU A 113 -23.82 -10.58 0.73
CA LEU A 113 -22.64 -10.44 -0.13
C LEU A 113 -22.75 -9.26 -1.09
N THR A 114 -23.93 -9.01 -1.67
CA THR A 114 -24.12 -7.84 -2.55
C THR A 114 -24.00 -6.52 -1.80
N PHE A 115 -24.48 -6.45 -0.54
CA PHE A 115 -24.27 -5.27 0.31
C PHE A 115 -22.79 -5.08 0.68
N LEU A 116 -22.08 -6.18 0.95
CA LEU A 116 -20.64 -6.19 1.23
C LEU A 116 -19.79 -5.65 0.07
N ILE A 117 -20.18 -5.95 -1.17
CA ILE A 117 -19.48 -5.51 -2.38
C ILE A 117 -19.96 -4.12 -2.83
N GLY A 118 -21.25 -3.82 -2.68
CA GLY A 118 -21.87 -2.58 -3.16
C GLY A 118 -21.58 -1.33 -2.33
N GLY A 119 -21.17 -1.47 -1.08
CA GLY A 119 -20.79 -0.35 -0.20
C GLY A 119 -19.39 0.23 -0.44
N GLN A 120 -18.69 -0.18 -1.51
CA GLN A 120 -17.35 0.30 -1.89
C GLN A 120 -17.38 1.34 -3.03
N LYS A 121 -18.52 2.00 -3.27
CA LYS A 121 -18.63 3.12 -4.23
C LYS A 121 -18.70 4.45 -3.51
#